data_AF-A0A399PTQ1-F1
#
_entry.id   AF-A0A399PTQ1-F1
#
_cell.length_a   1.000
_cell.length_b   1.000
_cell.length_c   1.000
_cell.angle_alpha   90.00
_cell.angle_beta   90.00
_cell.angle_gamma   90.00
#
_symmetry.space_group_name_H-M   'P 1'
#
loop_
_entity.id
_entity.type
_entity.pdbx_description
1 polymer ?
#
loop_
_entity_poly.entity_id
_entity_poly.type
_entity_poly.pdbx_seq_one_letter_code
_entity_poly.pdbx_strand_id
1 'polypeptide(L)'
;MSEISRHLPLSQRASQPEAKVTGVWSDEIADVLDRTADLLASLDADGWEAASMCEGWTVRDVAGHIVWRVGASNTAMVRTAIGSMRRRPHLNPMHAMDDLSADEAERSPEDLVARIRAIAAEKRAGKGRKRLPELLEVVVHAFDIAHALKADLELDHRATGAVAVARAAIAPAQVRGVLRARTLRASDAGWSV
;
A
#
# COMPACT_ATOMS: atom_id res chain seq x y z
N MET A 1 -42.63 20.10 -24.09
CA MET A 1 -41.43 19.62 -23.38
C MET A 1 -41.88 18.53 -22.41
N SER A 2 -41.32 17.33 -22.52
CA SER A 2 -41.92 16.06 -22.05
C SER A 2 -42.02 15.91 -20.51
N GLU A 3 -43.20 15.51 -20.04
CA GLU A 3 -43.61 15.19 -18.64
C GLU A 3 -43.03 13.87 -18.10
N ILE A 4 -42.11 13.21 -18.81
CA ILE A 4 -41.58 11.88 -18.45
C ILE A 4 -40.61 11.94 -17.24
N SER A 5 -40.06 13.10 -16.90
CA SER A 5 -39.07 13.24 -15.82
C SER A 5 -39.66 13.11 -14.40
N ARG A 6 -40.98 13.16 -14.23
CA ARG A 6 -41.64 13.04 -12.90
C ARG A 6 -41.83 11.60 -12.41
N HIS A 7 -41.56 10.59 -13.26
CA HIS A 7 -41.80 9.17 -12.93
C HIS A 7 -40.53 8.33 -12.79
N LEU A 8 -39.35 8.93 -12.84
CA LEU A 8 -38.11 8.22 -12.52
C LEU A 8 -37.94 8.13 -11.00
N PRO A 9 -37.75 6.92 -10.42
CA PRO A 9 -37.47 6.77 -9.00
C PRO A 9 -36.00 7.12 -8.74
N LEU A 10 -35.66 8.40 -8.90
CA LEU A 10 -34.40 8.93 -8.42
C LEU A 10 -34.54 9.04 -6.90
N SER A 11 -33.87 8.12 -6.22
CA SER A 11 -33.69 8.04 -4.77
C SER A 11 -33.63 9.44 -4.13
N GLN A 12 -34.74 9.90 -3.55
CA GLN A 12 -34.82 11.09 -2.70
C GLN A 12 -34.19 10.82 -1.32
N ARG A 13 -33.00 10.22 -1.28
CA ARG A 13 -32.20 10.25 -0.07
C ARG A 13 -31.66 11.66 0.07
N ALA A 14 -31.87 12.24 1.25
CA ALA A 14 -31.21 13.49 1.63
C ALA A 14 -29.71 13.36 1.30
N SER A 15 -29.23 14.25 0.44
CA SER A 15 -27.80 14.39 0.19
C SER A 15 -27.18 14.86 1.50
N GLN A 16 -26.67 13.92 2.30
CA GLN A 16 -25.74 14.29 3.35
C GLN A 16 -24.55 14.94 2.66
N PRO A 17 -23.98 16.03 3.22
CA PRO A 17 -22.78 16.61 2.65
C PRO A 17 -21.75 15.49 2.56
N GLU A 18 -21.42 15.05 1.34
CA GLU A 18 -20.32 14.15 1.10
C GLU A 18 -19.12 14.79 1.80
N ALA A 19 -18.65 14.15 2.88
CA ALA A 19 -17.40 14.55 3.51
C ALA A 19 -16.40 14.67 2.36
N LYS A 20 -15.90 15.88 2.10
CA LYS A 20 -14.96 16.13 1.01
C LYS A 20 -13.93 15.00 1.06
N VAL A 21 -13.98 14.09 0.10
CA VAL A 21 -13.02 12.99 0.01
C VAL A 21 -11.71 13.66 -0.35
N THR A 22 -10.99 14.11 0.66
CA THR A 22 -9.67 14.68 0.46
C THR A 22 -8.81 13.55 -0.05
N GLY A 23 -8.12 13.73 -1.18
CA GLY A 23 -7.16 12.76 -1.71
C GLY A 23 -5.87 12.63 -0.87
N VAL A 24 -5.98 12.90 0.43
CA VAL A 24 -4.93 12.88 1.44
C VAL A 24 -5.26 11.73 2.40
N TRP A 25 -4.30 10.83 2.56
CA TRP A 25 -4.42 9.58 3.31
C TRP A 25 -3.38 9.49 4.43
N SER A 26 -3.04 10.63 5.02
CA SER A 26 -1.89 10.76 5.93
C SER A 26 -2.01 9.86 7.16
N ASP A 27 -3.20 9.87 7.78
CA ASP A 27 -3.45 9.14 9.02
C ASP A 27 -3.58 7.64 8.76
N GLU A 28 -4.21 7.25 7.65
CA GLU A 28 -4.35 5.86 7.24
C GLU A 28 -3.00 5.25 6.85
N ILE A 29 -2.14 6.00 6.14
CA ILE A 29 -0.78 5.53 5.84
C ILE A 29 0.00 5.37 7.15
N ALA A 30 -0.12 6.31 8.10
CA ALA A 30 0.57 6.22 9.38
C ALA A 30 0.10 5.01 10.21
N ASP A 31 -1.21 4.75 10.28
CA ASP A 31 -1.76 3.60 11.01
C ASP A 31 -1.29 2.27 10.43
N VAL A 32 -1.32 2.12 9.10
CA VAL A 32 -0.82 0.90 8.44
C VAL A 32 0.66 0.70 8.74
N LEU A 33 1.48 1.75 8.64
CA LEU A 33 2.92 1.67 8.93
C LEU A 33 3.20 1.28 10.39
N ASP A 34 2.48 1.85 11.35
CA ASP A 34 2.64 1.53 12.78
C ASP A 34 2.26 0.06 13.04
N ARG A 35 1.13 -0.42 12.51
CA ARG A 35 0.72 -1.83 12.61
C ARG A 35 1.72 -2.79 11.96
N THR A 36 2.25 -2.44 10.79
CA THR A 36 3.31 -3.22 10.13
C THR A 36 4.58 -3.25 10.97
N ALA A 37 4.98 -2.10 11.55
CA ALA A 37 6.16 -2.04 12.41
C ALA A 37 5.99 -2.88 13.68
N ASP A 38 4.79 -2.92 14.27
CA ASP A 38 4.49 -3.76 15.44
C ASP A 38 4.58 -5.25 15.11
N LEU A 39 4.06 -5.68 13.94
CA LEU A 39 4.22 -7.05 13.46
C LEU A 39 5.69 -7.39 13.25
N LEU A 40 6.44 -6.55 12.54
CA LEU A 40 7.88 -6.75 12.28
C LEU A 40 8.72 -6.80 13.57
N ALA A 41 8.38 -5.99 14.57
CA ALA A 41 9.08 -5.96 15.86
C ALA A 41 8.89 -7.25 16.68
N SER A 42 7.89 -8.07 16.35
CA SER A 42 7.62 -9.33 17.05
C SER A 42 8.34 -10.54 16.44
N LEU A 43 9.01 -10.36 15.30
CA LEU A 43 9.60 -11.46 14.55
C LEU A 43 10.95 -11.89 15.11
N ASP A 44 11.22 -13.19 14.99
CA ASP A 44 12.56 -13.75 15.10
C ASP A 44 13.29 -13.73 13.75
N ALA A 45 14.52 -14.25 13.72
CA ALA A 45 15.34 -14.26 12.51
C ALA A 45 14.66 -15.00 11.35
N ASP A 46 13.99 -16.13 11.61
CA ASP A 46 13.33 -16.92 10.57
C ASP A 46 12.14 -16.16 9.98
N GLY A 47 11.40 -15.40 10.79
CA GLY A 47 10.31 -14.53 10.33
C GLY A 47 10.79 -13.42 9.38
N TRP A 48 11.96 -12.84 9.63
CA TRP A 48 12.54 -11.83 8.75
C TRP A 48 12.99 -12.38 7.40
N GLU A 49 13.44 -13.64 7.36
CA GLU A 49 13.91 -14.32 6.15
C GLU A 49 12.79 -15.10 5.43
N ALA A 50 11.56 -15.07 5.95
CA ALA A 50 10.41 -15.71 5.31
C ALA A 50 10.15 -15.13 3.91
N ALA A 51 9.85 -16.00 2.94
CA ALA A 51 9.59 -15.62 1.57
C ALA A 51 8.27 -14.82 1.45
N SER A 52 8.35 -13.67 0.80
CA SER A 52 7.19 -12.83 0.47
C SER A 52 6.48 -13.29 -0.80
N MET A 53 5.33 -12.68 -1.09
CA MET A 53 4.63 -12.84 -2.37
C MET A 53 5.34 -12.11 -3.51
N CYS A 54 6.19 -11.12 -3.22
CA CYS A 54 7.11 -10.54 -4.17
C CYS A 54 8.20 -11.56 -4.50
N GLU A 55 8.26 -11.99 -5.76
CA GLU A 55 9.19 -13.03 -6.20
C GLU A 55 10.64 -12.63 -5.88
N GLY A 56 11.35 -13.52 -5.18
CA GLY A 56 12.75 -13.31 -4.79
C GLY A 56 12.96 -12.41 -3.57
N TRP A 57 11.90 -11.92 -2.93
CA TRP A 57 11.99 -11.05 -1.76
C TRP A 57 11.63 -11.80 -0.47
N THR A 58 12.38 -11.49 0.59
CA THR A 58 12.04 -11.84 1.98
C THR A 58 11.15 -10.78 2.62
N VAL A 59 10.59 -11.06 3.80
CA VAL A 59 9.92 -10.03 4.63
C VAL A 59 10.83 -8.83 4.89
N ARG A 60 12.14 -9.06 5.06
CA ARG A 60 13.13 -8.00 5.23
C ARG A 60 13.28 -7.10 4.00
N ASP A 61 13.25 -7.67 2.81
CA ASP A 61 13.26 -6.91 1.56
C ASP A 61 12.00 -6.06 1.42
N VAL A 62 10.83 -6.60 1.77
CA VAL A 62 9.57 -5.85 1.78
C VAL A 62 9.62 -4.68 2.77
N ALA A 63 10.20 -4.87 3.95
CA ALA A 63 10.41 -3.79 4.92
C ALA A 63 11.36 -2.71 4.37
N GLY A 64 12.47 -3.12 3.72
CA GLY A 64 13.39 -2.22 3.03
C GLY A 64 12.70 -1.41 1.92
N HIS A 65 11.86 -2.07 1.11
CA HIS A 65 11.04 -1.42 0.09
C HIS A 65 10.10 -0.38 0.70
N ILE A 66 9.36 -0.69 1.77
CA ILE A 66 8.49 0.28 2.44
C ILE A 66 9.28 1.52 2.86
N VAL A 67 10.44 1.33 3.50
CA VAL A 67 11.30 2.43 3.95
C VAL A 67 11.72 3.32 2.78
N TRP A 68 12.24 2.72 1.70
CA TRP A 68 12.65 3.47 0.51
C TRP A 68 11.45 4.11 -0.20
N ARG A 69 10.45 3.30 -0.55
CA ARG A 69 9.31 3.65 -1.42
C ARG A 69 8.36 4.64 -0.76
N VAL A 70 8.22 4.67 0.55
CA VAL A 70 7.26 5.53 1.27
C VAL A 70 7.96 6.67 2.04
N GLY A 71 9.18 6.43 2.50
CA GLY A 71 9.99 7.41 3.22
C GLY A 71 10.74 8.41 2.34
N ALA A 72 11.17 8.01 1.13
CA ALA A 72 11.94 8.92 0.27
C ALA A 72 11.09 10.03 -0.38
N SER A 73 11.69 11.19 -0.64
CA SER A 73 11.08 12.20 -1.52
C SER A 73 11.13 11.75 -2.99
N ASN A 74 10.30 12.34 -3.86
CA ASN A 74 10.33 12.04 -5.31
C ASN A 74 11.75 12.22 -5.90
N THR A 75 12.42 13.32 -5.54
CA THR A 75 13.79 13.60 -5.99
C THR A 75 14.78 12.57 -5.49
N ALA A 76 14.65 12.15 -4.22
CA ALA A 76 15.50 11.11 -3.64
C ALA A 76 15.30 9.78 -4.35
N MET A 77 14.05 9.36 -4.59
CA MET A 77 13.73 8.12 -5.31
C MET A 77 14.33 8.10 -6.72
N VAL A 78 14.16 9.19 -7.50
CA VAL A 78 14.73 9.28 -8.86
C VAL A 78 16.25 9.19 -8.81
N ARG A 79 16.89 9.93 -7.90
CA ARG A 79 18.35 9.91 -7.74
C ARG A 79 18.86 8.52 -7.37
N THR A 80 18.22 7.84 -6.42
CA THR A 80 18.65 6.50 -5.98
C THR A 80 18.37 5.46 -7.06
N ALA A 81 17.27 5.55 -7.80
CA ALA A 81 16.98 4.67 -8.93
C ALA A 81 18.02 4.83 -10.05
N ILE A 82 18.37 6.06 -10.43
CA ILE A 82 19.45 6.33 -11.40
C ILE A 82 20.79 5.80 -10.88
N GLY A 83 21.11 6.03 -9.60
CA GLY A 83 22.32 5.51 -8.97
C GLY A 83 22.38 3.99 -8.99
N SER A 84 21.27 3.31 -8.67
CA SER A 84 21.16 1.86 -8.72
C SER A 84 21.39 1.32 -10.14
N MET A 85 20.66 1.84 -11.14
CA MET A 85 20.82 1.43 -12.54
C MET A 85 22.23 1.63 -13.10
N ARG A 86 22.98 2.61 -12.59
CA ARG A 86 24.40 2.82 -12.96
C ARG A 86 25.34 1.80 -12.32
N ARG A 87 25.07 1.38 -11.08
CA ARG A 87 25.88 0.40 -10.34
C ARG A 87 25.59 -1.03 -10.80
N ARG A 88 24.32 -1.33 -11.07
CA ARG A 88 23.80 -2.64 -11.48
C ARG A 88 22.90 -2.45 -12.72
N PRO A 89 23.48 -2.45 -13.93
CA PRO A 89 22.69 -2.21 -15.14
C PRO A 89 21.80 -3.42 -15.45
N HIS A 90 20.49 -3.20 -15.44
CA HIS A 90 19.47 -4.20 -15.79
C HIS A 90 18.84 -3.89 -17.14
N LEU A 91 18.41 -4.93 -17.87
CA LEU A 91 17.63 -4.78 -19.10
C LEU A 91 16.21 -4.26 -18.83
N ASN A 92 15.67 -4.57 -17.65
CA ASN A 92 14.38 -4.06 -17.19
C ASN A 92 14.59 -3.07 -16.03
N PRO A 93 14.22 -1.79 -16.19
CA PRO A 93 14.43 -0.76 -15.16
C PRO A 93 13.63 -1.01 -13.88
N MET A 94 12.62 -1.90 -13.90
CA MET A 94 11.87 -2.27 -12.70
C MET A 94 12.74 -3.00 -11.66
N HIS A 95 13.82 -3.69 -12.07
CA HIS A 95 14.75 -4.34 -11.14
C HIS A 95 15.55 -3.37 -10.28
N ALA A 96 15.54 -2.07 -10.61
CA ALA A 96 16.11 -1.07 -9.72
C ALA A 96 15.39 -1.05 -8.34
N MET A 97 14.12 -1.47 -8.28
CA MET A 97 13.38 -1.59 -7.02
C MET A 97 13.90 -2.76 -6.19
N ASP A 98 14.20 -3.90 -6.80
CA ASP A 98 14.79 -5.07 -6.12
C ASP A 98 16.10 -4.67 -5.45
N ASP A 99 16.99 -4.01 -6.21
CA ASP A 99 18.27 -3.54 -5.69
C ASP A 99 18.14 -2.55 -4.53
N LEU A 100 17.20 -1.61 -4.62
CA LEU A 100 17.00 -0.59 -3.60
C LEU A 100 16.36 -1.16 -2.33
N SER A 101 15.51 -2.16 -2.49
CA SER A 101 14.89 -2.88 -1.39
C SER A 101 15.92 -3.72 -0.66
N ALA A 102 16.76 -4.46 -1.41
CA ALA A 102 17.88 -5.22 -0.87
C ALA A 102 18.94 -4.31 -0.20
N ASP A 103 19.33 -3.19 -0.83
CA ASP A 103 20.27 -2.23 -0.25
C ASP A 103 19.75 -1.67 1.10
N GLU A 104 18.44 -1.43 1.24
CA GLU A 104 17.85 -0.97 2.51
C GLU A 104 17.68 -2.14 3.51
N ALA A 105 17.43 -3.36 3.03
CA ALA A 105 17.34 -4.58 3.83
C ALA A 105 18.66 -4.98 4.49
N GLU A 106 19.82 -4.48 4.02
CA GLU A 106 21.12 -4.68 4.70
C GLU A 106 21.15 -4.12 6.14
N ARG A 107 20.24 -3.20 6.49
CA ARG A 107 20.09 -2.67 7.86
C ARG A 107 19.60 -3.73 8.84
N SER A 108 19.87 -3.53 10.14
CA SER A 108 19.32 -4.44 11.15
C SER A 108 17.78 -4.38 11.17
N PRO A 109 17.12 -5.49 11.59
CA PRO A 109 15.68 -5.52 11.86
C PRO A 109 15.18 -4.33 12.69
N GLU A 110 15.89 -3.97 13.76
CA GLU A 110 15.52 -2.90 14.67
C GLU A 110 15.57 -1.53 13.98
N ASP A 111 16.58 -1.31 13.13
CA ASP A 111 16.72 -0.09 12.34
C ASP A 111 15.60 0.05 11.31
N LEU A 112 15.19 -1.05 10.67
CA LEU A 112 14.07 -1.06 9.72
C LEU A 112 12.76 -0.70 10.42
N VAL A 113 12.47 -1.35 11.55
CA VAL A 113 11.29 -1.05 12.38
C VAL A 113 11.29 0.42 12.83
N ALA A 114 12.41 0.91 13.34
CA ALA A 114 12.54 2.30 13.78
C ALA A 114 12.30 3.30 12.65
N ARG A 115 12.78 3.01 11.43
CA ARG A 115 12.57 3.83 10.25
C ARG A 115 11.12 3.83 9.79
N ILE A 116 10.46 2.68 9.77
CA ILE A 116 9.03 2.58 9.44
C ILE A 116 8.20 3.43 10.41
N ARG A 117 8.48 3.34 11.72
CA ARG A 117 7.82 4.18 12.74
C ARG A 117 8.12 5.67 12.57
N ALA A 118 9.35 6.03 12.19
CA ALA A 118 9.69 7.43 11.91
C ALA A 118 8.89 7.97 10.69
N ILE A 119 8.75 7.16 9.64
CA ILE A 119 7.93 7.51 8.46
C ILE A 119 6.47 7.66 8.88
N ALA A 120 5.92 6.76 9.70
CA ALA A 120 4.57 6.86 10.23
C ALA A 120 4.35 8.19 10.99
N ALA A 121 5.29 8.55 11.87
CA ALA A 121 5.26 9.82 12.59
C ALA A 121 5.30 11.05 11.64
N GLU A 122 6.09 10.99 10.57
CA GLU A 122 6.09 12.04 9.54
C GLU A 122 4.75 12.15 8.81
N LYS A 123 4.12 11.02 8.45
CA LYS A 123 2.79 11.02 7.81
C LYS A 123 1.74 11.59 8.74
N ARG A 124 1.76 11.22 10.02
CA ARG A 124 0.87 11.79 11.04
C ARG A 124 1.07 13.29 11.23
N ALA A 125 2.32 13.78 11.08
CA ALA A 125 2.63 15.20 11.05
C ALA A 125 2.27 15.89 9.71
N GLY A 126 1.62 15.18 8.78
CA GLY A 126 1.20 15.70 7.49
C GLY A 126 2.35 15.91 6.48
N LYS A 127 3.54 15.35 6.73
CA LYS A 127 4.75 15.52 5.92
C LYS A 127 4.89 14.43 4.85
N GLY A 128 5.64 14.77 3.80
CA GLY A 128 5.95 13.84 2.72
C GLY A 128 4.76 13.52 1.81
N ARG A 129 4.93 12.44 1.03
CA ARG A 129 3.90 11.96 0.09
C ARG A 129 2.81 11.20 0.84
N LYS A 130 1.55 11.48 0.52
CA LYS A 130 0.37 11.06 1.30
C LYS A 130 -0.88 10.85 0.43
N ARG A 131 -0.68 10.46 -0.82
CA ARG A 131 -1.77 10.22 -1.77
C ARG A 131 -2.04 8.72 -1.87
N LEU A 132 -3.08 8.38 -2.63
CA LEU A 132 -3.50 6.99 -2.86
C LEU A 132 -2.38 6.04 -3.32
N PRO A 133 -1.39 6.45 -4.15
CA PRO A 133 -0.26 5.56 -4.46
C PRO A 133 0.53 5.16 -3.22
N GLU A 134 0.77 6.06 -2.26
CA GLU A 134 1.46 5.70 -1.02
C GLU A 134 0.62 4.79 -0.12
N LEU A 135 -0.69 5.02 -0.06
CA LEU A 135 -1.60 4.14 0.66
C LEU A 135 -1.59 2.72 0.08
N LEU A 136 -1.60 2.61 -1.25
CA LEU A 136 -1.54 1.32 -1.94
C LEU A 136 -0.27 0.56 -1.55
N GLU A 137 0.90 1.21 -1.59
CA GLU A 137 2.18 0.57 -1.25
C GLU A 137 2.15 0.01 0.17
N VAL A 138 1.73 0.81 1.16
CA VAL A 138 1.75 0.34 2.57
C VAL A 138 0.72 -0.75 2.82
N VAL A 139 -0.50 -0.66 2.28
CA VAL A 139 -1.54 -1.67 2.51
C VAL A 139 -1.19 -2.99 1.84
N VAL A 140 -0.74 -2.96 0.58
CA VAL A 140 -0.39 -4.18 -0.16
C VAL A 140 0.78 -4.89 0.50
N HIS A 141 1.83 -4.17 0.85
CA HIS A 141 3.02 -4.78 1.47
C HIS A 141 2.82 -5.16 2.94
N ALA A 142 1.91 -4.50 3.66
CA ALA A 142 1.49 -4.96 4.98
C ALA A 142 0.81 -6.35 4.90
N PHE A 143 -0.09 -6.55 3.93
CA PHE A 143 -0.71 -7.86 3.71
C PHE A 143 0.24 -8.90 3.14
N ASP A 144 1.23 -8.50 2.33
CA ASP A 144 2.30 -9.37 1.86
C ASP A 144 3.09 -9.97 3.05
N ILE A 145 3.54 -9.10 3.96
CA ILE A 145 4.22 -9.51 5.20
C ILE A 145 3.32 -10.42 6.04
N ALA A 146 2.07 -10.01 6.28
CA ALA A 146 1.13 -10.82 7.06
C ALA A 146 0.88 -12.21 6.43
N HIS A 147 0.79 -12.27 5.10
CA HIS A 147 0.63 -13.52 4.36
C HIS A 147 1.85 -14.45 4.52
N ALA A 148 3.06 -13.93 4.34
CA ALA A 148 4.30 -14.68 4.50
C ALA A 148 4.41 -15.30 5.91
N LEU A 149 3.99 -14.54 6.92
CA LEU A 149 4.06 -14.93 8.34
C LEU A 149 2.84 -15.72 8.82
N LYS A 150 1.80 -15.85 7.99
CA LYS A 150 0.48 -16.40 8.39
C LYS A 150 -0.10 -15.68 9.61
N ALA A 151 0.17 -14.38 9.71
CA ALA A 151 -0.31 -13.53 10.78
C ALA A 151 -1.67 -12.95 10.42
N ASP A 152 -2.52 -12.77 11.44
CA ASP A 152 -3.74 -11.98 11.29
C ASP A 152 -3.39 -10.50 11.44
N LEU A 153 -3.64 -9.71 10.40
CA LEU A 153 -3.35 -8.28 10.38
C LEU A 153 -4.63 -7.51 10.04
N GLU A 154 -5.26 -6.97 11.07
CA GLU A 154 -6.38 -6.05 10.88
C GLU A 154 -5.87 -4.67 10.46
N LEU A 155 -6.43 -4.13 9.38
CA LEU A 155 -6.17 -2.77 8.90
C LEU A 155 -7.49 -2.00 8.80
N ASP A 156 -7.41 -0.67 8.82
CA ASP A 156 -8.59 0.18 8.66
C ASP A 156 -9.39 -0.17 7.38
N HIS A 157 -10.69 -0.38 7.56
CA HIS A 157 -11.59 -0.77 6.48
C HIS A 157 -11.72 0.26 5.35
N ARG A 158 -11.59 1.55 5.66
CA ARG A 158 -11.62 2.61 4.65
C ARG A 158 -10.32 2.62 3.84
N ALA A 159 -9.17 2.40 4.48
CA ALA A 159 -7.87 2.26 3.81
C ALA A 159 -7.87 1.08 2.83
N THR A 160 -8.22 -0.11 3.32
CA THR A 160 -8.25 -1.34 2.51
C THR A 160 -9.28 -1.24 1.38
N GLY A 161 -10.47 -0.70 1.64
CA GLY A 161 -11.50 -0.49 0.62
C GLY A 161 -11.09 0.50 -0.46
N ALA A 162 -10.40 1.60 -0.10
CA ALA A 162 -9.87 2.55 -1.08
C ALA A 162 -8.83 1.91 -2.00
N VAL A 163 -7.95 1.08 -1.44
CA VAL A 163 -6.96 0.31 -2.23
C VAL A 163 -7.64 -0.72 -3.11
N ALA A 164 -8.66 -1.43 -2.62
CA ALA A 164 -9.44 -2.38 -3.42
C ALA A 164 -10.08 -1.71 -4.65
N VAL A 165 -10.73 -0.55 -4.46
CA VAL A 165 -11.31 0.25 -5.56
C VAL A 165 -10.22 0.70 -6.54
N ALA A 166 -9.10 1.21 -6.02
CA ALA A 166 -7.99 1.67 -6.84
C ALA A 166 -7.43 0.55 -7.73
N ARG A 167 -7.23 -0.65 -7.15
CA ARG A 167 -6.74 -1.84 -7.86
C ARG A 167 -7.74 -2.33 -8.89
N ALA A 168 -9.03 -2.35 -8.57
CA ALA A 168 -10.08 -2.70 -9.53
C ALA A 168 -10.10 -1.77 -10.75
N ALA A 169 -9.90 -0.47 -10.54
CA ALA A 169 -9.91 0.54 -11.60
C ALA A 169 -8.77 0.37 -12.62
N ILE A 170 -7.58 -0.02 -12.17
CA ILE A 170 -6.39 -0.20 -13.03
C ILE A 170 -6.11 -1.66 -13.40
N ALA A 171 -7.04 -2.56 -13.06
CA ALA A 171 -6.81 -3.99 -13.23
C ALA A 171 -6.62 -4.39 -14.71
N PRO A 172 -5.80 -5.44 -14.99
CA PRO A 172 -5.69 -6.02 -16.33
C PRO A 172 -7.05 -6.43 -16.90
N ALA A 173 -7.16 -6.52 -18.23
CA ALA A 173 -8.42 -6.80 -18.93
C ALA A 173 -9.10 -8.10 -18.43
N GLN A 174 -8.32 -9.12 -18.11
CA GLN A 174 -8.79 -10.40 -17.59
C GLN A 174 -9.48 -10.24 -16.23
N VAL A 175 -8.85 -9.49 -15.31
CA VAL A 175 -9.40 -9.21 -13.99
C VAL A 175 -10.66 -8.33 -14.10
N ARG A 176 -10.64 -7.29 -14.96
CA ARG A 176 -11.83 -6.48 -15.22
C ARG A 176 -12.98 -7.30 -15.82
N GLY A 177 -12.68 -8.30 -16.64
CA GLY A 177 -13.67 -9.24 -17.16
C GLY A 177 -14.40 -10.00 -16.05
N VAL A 178 -13.64 -10.48 -15.04
CA VAL A 178 -14.21 -11.13 -13.85
C VAL A 178 -15.04 -10.14 -13.03
N LEU A 179 -14.50 -8.95 -12.73
CA LEU A 179 -15.18 -7.93 -11.92
C LEU A 179 -16.46 -7.38 -12.54
N ARG A 180 -16.66 -7.52 -13.87
CA ARG A 180 -17.93 -7.17 -14.54
C ARG A 180 -19.06 -8.16 -14.24
N ALA A 181 -18.72 -9.41 -13.92
CA ALA A 181 -19.68 -10.49 -13.69
C ALA A 181 -19.73 -10.96 -12.23
N ARG A 182 -18.74 -10.57 -11.42
CA ARG A 182 -18.56 -10.99 -10.03
C ARG A 182 -18.20 -9.77 -9.19
N THR A 183 -18.62 -9.78 -7.92
CA THR A 183 -18.27 -8.78 -6.93
C THR A 183 -17.28 -9.37 -5.95
N LEU A 184 -16.16 -8.69 -5.71
CA LEU A 184 -15.25 -9.02 -4.62
C LEU A 184 -15.81 -8.41 -3.34
N ARG A 185 -16.00 -9.21 -2.29
CA ARG A 185 -16.49 -8.76 -0.99
C ARG A 185 -15.46 -9.11 0.07
N ALA A 186 -15.07 -8.13 0.88
CA ALA A 186 -14.28 -8.38 2.07
C ALA A 186 -15.12 -9.11 3.12
N SER A 187 -14.57 -10.19 3.68
CA SER A 187 -15.19 -10.95 4.77
C SER A 187 -15.04 -10.29 6.13
N ASP A 188 -14.11 -9.35 6.25
CA ASP A 188 -13.59 -8.77 7.49
C ASP A 188 -13.70 -7.23 7.52
N ALA A 189 -13.62 -6.57 6.37
CA ALA A 189 -13.57 -5.10 6.27
C ALA A 189 -14.84 -4.47 5.65
N GLY A 190 -15.86 -5.27 5.33
CA GLY A 190 -17.20 -4.78 4.92
C GLY A 190 -17.28 -4.06 3.57
N TRP A 191 -16.17 -3.85 2.86
CA TRP A 191 -16.15 -3.27 1.52
C TRP A 191 -16.46 -4.29 0.42
N SER A 192 -16.89 -3.80 -0.74
CA SER A 192 -17.09 -4.61 -1.94
C SER A 192 -16.77 -3.82 -3.21
N VAL A 193 -16.13 -4.47 -4.20
CA VAL A 193 -15.70 -3.87 -5.48
C VAL A 193 -16.01 -4.75 -6.68
#